data_AF-A0AAT9VZP0-F1
#
_entry.id   AF-A0AAT9VZP0-F1
#
_cell.length_a   1.000
_cell.length_b   1.000
_cell.length_c   1.000
_cell.angle_alpha   90.00
_cell.angle_beta   90.00
_cell.angle_gamma   90.00
#
_symmetry.space_group_name_H-M   'P 1'
#
loop_
_entity.id
_entity.type
_entity.pdbx_description
1 polymer ?
#
loop_
_entity_poly.entity_id
_entity_poly.type
_entity_poly.pdbx_seq_one_letter_code
_entity_poly.pdbx_strand_id
1 'polypeptide(L)'
;MIDEQKALAAAKAYADKNFENCWDEAYHEASLVEIDNVQYWEIDTNIAPPLDAPFNEQFFPSPIKYYVNPETGECIGYKGHRHKKIYTRGR
;
A
#
# COMPACT_ATOMS: atom_id res chain seq x y z
N MET A 1 -1.93 10.39 -16.72
CA MET A 1 -2.20 9.13 -15.99
C MET A 1 -1.12 8.06 -16.18
N ILE A 2 -0.53 7.57 -15.09
CA ILE A 2 0.34 6.40 -15.05
C ILE A 2 -0.46 5.10 -15.12
N ASP A 3 0.18 4.04 -15.59
CA ASP A 3 -0.36 2.69 -15.61
C ASP A 3 -0.29 2.00 -14.24
N GLU A 4 -0.98 0.86 -14.13
CA GLU A 4 -1.06 0.02 -12.93
C GLU A 4 0.32 -0.43 -12.44
N GLN A 5 1.20 -0.84 -13.35
CA GLN A 5 2.54 -1.34 -13.00
C GLN A 5 3.40 -0.24 -12.35
N LYS A 6 3.34 0.99 -12.88
CA LYS A 6 4.01 2.14 -12.26
C LYS A 6 3.42 2.48 -10.90
N ALA A 7 2.11 2.33 -10.72
CA ALA A 7 1.47 2.59 -9.44
C ALA A 7 1.93 1.58 -8.37
N LEU A 8 1.97 0.29 -8.72
CA LEU A 8 2.52 -0.77 -7.88
C LEU A 8 4.00 -0.51 -7.52
N ALA A 9 4.82 -0.15 -8.51
CA ALA A 9 6.23 0.14 -8.27
C ALA A 9 6.43 1.36 -7.33
N ALA A 10 5.63 2.41 -7.49
CA ALA A 10 5.67 3.58 -6.62
C ALA A 10 5.22 3.26 -5.18
N ALA A 11 4.16 2.46 -5.03
CA ALA A 11 3.68 2.00 -3.73
C ALA A 11 4.72 1.14 -3.02
N LYS A 12 5.33 0.19 -3.73
CA LYS A 12 6.42 -0.66 -3.20
C LYS A 12 7.62 0.17 -2.74
N ALA A 13 8.10 1.09 -3.58
CA ALA A 13 9.21 1.96 -3.23
C ALA A 13 8.89 2.83 -1.99
N TYR A 14 7.64 3.26 -1.84
CA TYR A 14 7.19 3.96 -0.64
C TYR A 14 7.16 3.04 0.58
N ALA A 15 6.64 1.82 0.44
CA ALA A 15 6.61 0.82 1.50
C ALA A 15 8.03 0.51 2.02
N ASP A 16 8.96 0.14 1.13
CA ASP A 16 10.35 -0.20 1.45
C ASP A 16 11.11 0.94 2.11
N LYS A 17 10.86 2.18 1.67
CA LYS A 17 11.52 3.37 2.24
C LYS A 17 11.02 3.68 3.64
N ASN A 18 9.75 3.41 3.91
CA ASN A 18 9.09 3.92 5.10
C ASN A 18 8.90 2.84 6.15
N PHE A 19 8.62 1.58 5.81
CA PHE A 19 8.20 0.54 6.75
C PHE A 19 9.03 -0.73 6.61
N GLU A 20 9.01 -1.54 7.66
CA GLU A 20 9.46 -2.92 7.60
C GLU A 20 8.25 -3.81 7.34
N ASN A 21 8.40 -4.77 6.42
CA ASN A 21 7.42 -5.81 6.12
C ASN A 21 6.00 -5.33 5.76
N CYS A 22 5.82 -4.12 5.22
CA CYS A 22 4.48 -3.63 4.81
C CYS A 22 4.17 -3.86 3.33
N TRP A 23 4.83 -4.85 2.72
CA TRP A 23 4.62 -5.22 1.33
C TRP A 23 4.63 -6.74 1.19
N ASP A 24 3.55 -7.31 0.67
CA ASP A 24 3.42 -8.73 0.41
C ASP A 24 3.76 -9.03 -1.06
N GLU A 25 4.86 -9.76 -1.29
CA GLU A 25 5.32 -10.12 -2.63
C GLU A 25 4.41 -11.15 -3.32
N ALA A 26 3.55 -11.85 -2.56
CA ALA A 26 2.59 -12.81 -3.10
C ALA A 26 1.21 -12.17 -3.38
N TYR A 27 0.90 -11.05 -2.72
CA TYR A 27 -0.40 -10.37 -2.87
C TYR A 27 -0.27 -8.84 -2.91
N HIS A 28 -0.50 -8.29 -4.10
CA HIS A 28 -0.68 -6.87 -4.33
C HIS A 28 -1.60 -6.62 -5.53
N GLU A 29 -2.56 -5.73 -5.38
CA GLU A 29 -3.54 -5.40 -6.42
C GLU A 29 -3.73 -3.90 -6.50
N ALA A 30 -3.78 -3.35 -7.72
CA ALA A 30 -3.97 -1.92 -7.93
C ALA A 30 -5.34 -1.67 -8.57
N SER A 31 -6.09 -0.73 -7.99
CA SER A 31 -7.42 -0.33 -8.44
C SER A 31 -7.51 1.19 -8.49
N LEU A 32 -8.17 1.72 -9.52
CA LEU A 32 -8.43 3.16 -9.60
C LEU A 32 -9.66 3.49 -8.76
N VAL A 33 -9.51 4.39 -7.79
CA VAL A 33 -10.57 4.81 -6.86
C VAL A 33 -10.72 6.32 -6.88
N GLU A 34 -11.89 6.81 -6.49
CA GLU A 34 -12.16 8.23 -6.30
C GLU A 34 -12.48 8.50 -4.82
N ILE A 35 -11.73 9.40 -4.21
CA ILE A 35 -11.87 9.79 -2.80
C ILE A 35 -11.95 11.32 -2.76
N ASP A 36 -13.02 11.86 -2.19
CA ASP A 36 -13.27 13.30 -2.09
C ASP A 36 -13.12 14.05 -3.44
N ASN A 37 -13.65 13.46 -4.52
CA ASN A 37 -13.55 13.93 -5.92
C ASN A 37 -12.11 13.97 -6.49
N VAL A 38 -11.17 13.25 -5.88
CA VAL A 38 -9.81 13.10 -6.38
C VAL A 38 -9.54 11.63 -6.70
N GLN A 39 -9.02 11.37 -7.89
CA GLN A 39 -8.67 10.01 -8.31
C GLN A 39 -7.31 9.59 -7.75
N TYR A 40 -7.24 8.34 -7.30
CA TYR A 40 -6.04 7.69 -6.80
C TYR A 40 -5.95 6.27 -7.34
N TRP A 41 -4.73 5.79 -7.53
CA TRP A 41 -4.46 4.36 -7.51
C TRP A 41 -4.45 3.91 -6.05
N GLU A 42 -5.40 3.05 -5.66
CA GLU A 42 -5.36 2.31 -4.40
C GLU A 42 -4.65 0.99 -4.66
N ILE A 43 -3.58 0.73 -3.91
CA ILE A 43 -2.83 -0.51 -3.95
C ILE A 43 -3.16 -1.28 -2.67
N ASP A 44 -3.89 -2.37 -2.79
CA ASP A 44 -4.18 -3.28 -1.69
C ASP A 44 -3.08 -4.33 -1.60
N THR A 45 -2.53 -4.53 -0.40
CA THR A 45 -1.53 -5.54 -0.09
C THR A 45 -1.62 -5.87 1.39
N ASN A 46 -0.72 -6.72 1.87
CA ASN A 46 -0.66 -7.11 3.25
C ASN A 46 0.63 -6.67 3.91
N ILE A 47 0.59 -6.54 5.23
CA ILE A 47 1.79 -6.63 6.03
C ILE A 47 2.32 -8.06 5.87
N ALA A 48 3.47 -8.20 5.22
CA ALA A 48 4.17 -9.45 5.10
C ALA A 48 4.59 -9.93 6.50
N PRO A 49 4.37 -11.19 6.84
CA PRO A 49 4.97 -11.75 8.03
C PRO A 49 6.51 -11.80 7.87
N PRO A 50 7.28 -11.62 8.96
CA PRO A 50 8.69 -11.99 8.97
C PRO A 50 8.89 -13.44 8.49
N LEU A 51 10.02 -13.72 7.83
CA LEU A 51 10.32 -15.07 7.32
C LEU A 51 10.40 -16.12 8.44
N ASP A 52 10.74 -15.70 9.64
CA ASP A 52 10.83 -16.52 10.86
C ASP A 52 9.56 -16.46 11.72
N ALA A 53 8.50 -15.79 11.25
CA ALA A 53 7.27 -15.67 11.99
C ALA A 53 6.61 -17.05 12.21
N PRO A 54 6.05 -17.31 13.40
CA PRO A 54 5.26 -18.50 13.67
C PRO A 54 4.19 -18.74 12.61
N PHE A 55 3.89 -20.01 12.31
CA PHE A 55 2.91 -20.38 11.28
C PHE A 55 1.56 -19.67 11.48
N ASN A 56 1.08 -19.51 12.71
CA ASN A 56 -0.16 -18.80 13.00
C ASN A 56 -0.14 -17.31 12.64
N GLU A 57 1.02 -16.65 12.61
CA GLU A 57 1.17 -15.24 12.21
C GLU A 57 1.23 -15.09 10.69
N GLN A 58 1.59 -16.14 9.95
CA GLN A 58 1.55 -16.16 8.48
C GLN A 58 0.12 -16.22 7.92
N PHE A 59 -0.87 -16.66 8.71
CA PHE A 59 -2.27 -16.83 8.27
C PHE A 59 -3.18 -15.63 8.57
N PHE A 60 -2.72 -14.65 9.35
CA PHE A 60 -3.49 -13.43 9.63
C PHE A 60 -2.76 -12.16 9.17
N PRO A 61 -2.43 -12.06 7.86
CA PRO A 61 -1.91 -10.83 7.32
C PRO A 61 -2.89 -9.68 7.60
N SER A 62 -2.35 -8.56 8.05
CA SER A 62 -3.14 -7.34 8.22
C SER A 62 -3.12 -6.55 6.90
N PRO A 63 -4.29 -6.19 6.33
CA PRO A 63 -4.33 -5.48 5.08
C PRO A 63 -3.83 -4.04 5.26
N ILE A 64 -3.06 -3.58 4.27
CA ILE A 64 -2.57 -2.22 4.17
C ILE A 64 -2.77 -1.73 2.74
N LYS A 65 -3.30 -0.51 2.62
CA LYS A 65 -3.55 0.13 1.34
C LYS A 65 -2.59 1.30 1.15
N TYR A 66 -2.04 1.46 -0.05
CA TYR A 66 -1.27 2.63 -0.46
C TYR A 66 -2.05 3.44 -1.49
N TYR A 67 -1.83 4.75 -1.49
CA TYR A 67 -2.52 5.67 -2.40
C TYR A 67 -1.51 6.41 -3.25
N VAL A 68 -1.59 6.24 -4.56
CA VAL A 68 -0.68 6.85 -5.53
C VAL A 68 -1.44 7.82 -6.40
N ASN A 69 -0.87 9.02 -6.60
CA ASN A 69 -1.43 10.02 -7.50
C ASN A 69 -1.29 9.50 -8.95
N PRO A 70 -2.40 9.40 -9.70
CA PRO A 70 -2.40 8.82 -11.02
C PRO A 70 -1.73 9.72 -12.06
N GLU A 71 -1.57 11.02 -11.83
CA GLU A 71 -0.87 11.92 -12.74
C GLU A 71 0.64 11.98 -12.48
N THR A 72 1.06 12.02 -11.21
CA THR A 72 2.47 12.20 -10.85
C THR A 72 3.20 10.89 -10.54
N GLY A 73 2.47 9.82 -10.22
CA GLY A 73 3.04 8.57 -9.71
C GLY A 73 3.60 8.68 -8.29
N GLU A 74 3.31 9.76 -7.58
CA GLU A 74 3.73 9.94 -6.19
C GLU A 74 2.81 9.18 -5.23
N CYS A 75 3.39 8.36 -4.35
CA CYS A 75 2.65 7.76 -3.26
C CYS A 75 2.36 8.81 -2.18
N ILE A 76 1.09 9.19 -2.04
CA ILE A 76 0.62 10.24 -1.14
C ILE A 76 0.39 9.73 0.28
N GLY A 77 0.43 8.41 0.51
CA GLY A 77 0.30 7.83 1.84
C GLY A 77 -0.29 6.43 1.85
N TYR A 78 -0.72 6.00 3.03
CA TYR A 78 -1.21 4.66 3.32
C TYR A 78 -2.39 4.66 4.28
N LYS A 79 -3.13 3.55 4.32
CA LYS A 79 -4.25 3.32 5.21
C LYS A 79 -4.25 1.86 5.66
N GLY A 80 -4.08 1.63 6.96
CA GLY A 80 -4.36 0.31 7.55
C GLY A 80 -5.85 0.14 7.81
N HIS A 81 -6.27 -1.08 8.13
CA HIS A 81 -7.68 -1.42 8.41
C HIS A 81 -8.38 -0.48 9.42
N ARG A 82 -7.65 0.04 10.43
CA ARG A 82 -8.21 0.93 11.47
C ARG A 82 -8.16 2.42 11.13
N HIS A 83 -7.53 2.81 10.02
CA HIS A 83 -7.34 4.21 9.66
C HIS A 83 -8.61 4.77 8.99
N LYS A 84 -9.04 5.96 9.42
CA LYS A 84 -10.19 6.67 8.82
C LYS A 84 -9.82 7.56 7.64
N LYS A 85 -8.54 7.90 7.50
CA LYS A 85 -7.98 8.80 6.49
C LYS A 85 -6.68 8.20 5.94
N ILE A 86 -6.17 8.77 4.86
CA ILE A 86 -4.83 8.46 4.34
C ILE A 86 -3.81 9.13 5.26
N TYR A 87 -2.81 8.37 5.71
CA TYR A 87 -1.72 8.83 6.57
C TYR A 87 -0.42 8.87 5.78
N THR A 88 0.46 9.82 6.09
CA THR A 88 1.84 9.85 5.60
C THR A 88 2.78 9.45 6.74
N ARG A 89 3.83 8.67 6.45
CA ARG A 89 4.90 8.47 7.44
C ARG A 89 5.77 9.73 7.44
N GLY A 90 5.63 10.56 8.48
CA GLY A 90 6.37 11.82 8.61
C GLY A 90 5.50 13.08 8.57
N ARG A 91 4.52 13.18 9.48
CA ARG A 91 4.13 14.41 10.19
C ARG A 91 3.22 14.05 11.36
#